data_AF-A0A8S1CDJ8-F1
#
_entry.id   AF-A0A8S1CDJ8-F1
#
_cell.length_a   1.000
_cell.length_b   1.000
_cell.length_c   1.000
_cell.angle_alpha   90.00
_cell.angle_beta   90.00
_cell.angle_gamma   90.00
#
_symmetry.space_group_name_H-M   'P 1'
#
loop_
_entity.id
_entity.type
_entity.pdbx_description
1 polymer ?
#
loop_
_entity_poly.entity_id
_entity_poly.type
_entity_poly.pdbx_seq_one_letter_code
_entity_poly.pdbx_strand_id
1 'polypeptide(L)'
;MDEEQSWVKKNTEASDSEGDAGETQNGIEAGDNNSPALACNPSVPEEMEAELEKIKGDMIGDTVYTERWVLKCLMNITKKFPEYCKEDEEVKELDSAFEEDVCTIWDMAIDKDVTKFLMKHNILNLIEAIISECKNPRLMEMMLGIIGNLGCQSEARREIAAQKSLIAILAATLEYTDARTLIQLVRLIKTCLWDLRNLEAGEIPKDNFWVESLAHQSCSDSLMFIIRSSCDEDLVFDAIKLLETLVFIRLPKEGEFLGKYFANAEAVASLLEGLREVSSSSEKSDFGVINRNVEDVLIKWVSILYGLTLCANGEAAIRAHAENNLVFVHLITTHVLEKENFKECIDEYSDFIMCVTTVMNLLMPTDFHEGCLASAVTMLDKVQAAEGVQASMLSTLSQCHAPEVELCFLAISKQDRALLTQLLAELKCINKTDRLCEIAKNILKGSH
;
A
#
# COMPACT_ATOMS: atom_id res chain seq x y z
N MET A 1 -10.83 -1.43 -12.22
CA MET A 1 -11.48 -0.28 -12.88
C MET A 1 -12.29 0.56 -11.90
N ASP A 2 -12.92 -0.02 -10.87
CA ASP A 2 -13.77 0.75 -9.95
C ASP A 2 -13.02 1.46 -8.80
N GLU A 3 -11.81 1.01 -8.44
CA GLU A 3 -11.00 1.66 -7.39
C GLU A 3 -10.31 2.96 -7.87
N GLU A 4 -9.96 3.03 -9.16
CA GLU A 4 -9.28 4.17 -9.78
C GLU A 4 -10.21 5.40 -9.87
N GLN A 5 -11.53 5.20 -9.94
CA GLN A 5 -12.53 6.27 -9.96
C GLN A 5 -12.90 6.78 -8.56
N SER A 6 -12.67 5.97 -7.51
CA SER A 6 -13.00 6.33 -6.13
C SER A 6 -12.05 7.39 -5.55
N TRP A 7 -10.77 7.32 -5.94
CA TRP A 7 -9.75 8.27 -5.50
C TRP A 7 -9.93 9.67 -6.11
N VAL A 8 -10.31 9.75 -7.39
CA VAL A 8 -10.52 11.03 -8.10
C VAL A 8 -11.71 11.81 -7.53
N LYS A 9 -12.81 11.14 -7.17
CA LYS A 9 -14.02 11.81 -6.66
C LYS A 9 -13.83 12.49 -5.30
N LYS A 10 -13.04 11.89 -4.40
CA LYS A 10 -12.84 12.44 -3.05
C LYS A 10 -12.11 13.78 -3.01
N ASN A 11 -11.32 14.09 -4.04
CA ASN A 11 -10.53 15.32 -4.09
C ASN A 11 -11.24 16.49 -4.79
N THR A 12 -12.38 16.26 -5.45
CA THR A 12 -13.13 17.32 -6.15
C THR A 12 -14.23 17.95 -5.28
N GLU A 13 -14.73 17.24 -4.26
CA GLU A 13 -15.86 17.70 -3.44
C GLU A 13 -15.44 18.63 -2.27
N ALA A 14 -14.15 18.92 -2.11
CA ALA A 14 -13.62 19.71 -1.00
C ALA A 14 -13.48 21.23 -1.29
N SER A 15 -13.82 21.72 -2.49
CA SER A 15 -13.59 23.13 -2.86
C SER A 15 -14.82 24.03 -2.89
N ASP A 16 -16.04 23.50 -2.73
CA ASP A 16 -17.26 24.28 -2.99
C ASP A 16 -18.15 24.39 -1.74
N SER A 17 -17.80 25.30 -0.83
CA SER A 17 -18.78 25.84 0.11
C SER A 17 -18.43 27.25 0.56
N GLU A 18 -19.14 28.26 0.05
CA GLU A 18 -19.49 29.49 0.75
C GLU A 18 -20.51 30.31 -0.08
N GLY A 19 -21.60 30.79 0.56
CA GLY A 19 -22.37 31.94 0.06
C GLY A 19 -23.89 31.77 -0.05
N ASP A 20 -24.58 31.95 1.08
CA ASP A 20 -26.04 32.01 1.31
C ASP A 20 -26.69 33.34 0.85
N ALA A 21 -27.98 33.31 0.47
CA ALA A 21 -29.07 34.17 0.99
C ALA A 21 -30.30 34.29 0.05
N GLY A 22 -31.50 33.99 0.59
CA GLY A 22 -32.64 34.92 0.51
C GLY A 22 -33.91 34.56 -0.29
N GLU A 23 -34.74 33.69 0.30
CA GLU A 23 -36.19 33.87 0.57
C GLU A 23 -37.26 34.17 -0.53
N THR A 24 -38.17 33.18 -0.71
CA THR A 24 -39.67 33.21 -0.68
C THR A 24 -40.48 34.15 -1.61
N GLN A 25 -41.68 33.84 -2.16
CA GLN A 25 -42.70 32.81 -2.02
C GLN A 25 -43.80 33.00 -3.10
N ASN A 26 -44.54 31.92 -3.44
CA ASN A 26 -45.92 31.84 -3.96
C ASN A 26 -46.20 32.42 -5.36
N GLY A 27 -46.94 31.80 -6.30
CA GLY A 27 -47.90 30.70 -6.25
C GLY A 27 -49.07 31.05 -7.18
N ILE A 28 -49.54 30.05 -7.94
CA ILE A 28 -50.83 29.93 -8.66
C ILE A 28 -50.84 30.31 -10.16
N GLU A 29 -51.27 29.30 -10.91
CA GLU A 29 -51.46 29.14 -12.34
C GLU A 29 -52.63 29.94 -12.93
N ALA A 30 -52.54 30.18 -14.25
CA ALA A 30 -53.56 30.08 -15.29
C ALA A 30 -53.61 31.32 -16.20
N GLY A 31 -53.19 31.15 -17.47
CA GLY A 31 -53.29 32.20 -18.48
C GLY A 31 -52.61 31.82 -19.78
N ASP A 32 -53.43 31.41 -20.74
CA ASP A 32 -53.11 30.87 -22.05
C ASP A 32 -52.36 31.84 -23.00
N ASN A 33 -51.59 31.25 -23.93
CA ASN A 33 -51.19 31.76 -25.25
C ASN A 33 -50.20 32.94 -25.39
N ASN A 34 -48.90 32.61 -25.43
CA ASN A 34 -48.02 32.92 -26.57
C ASN A 34 -46.62 32.31 -26.35
N SER A 35 -46.16 31.45 -27.26
CA SER A 35 -44.76 30.98 -27.28
C SER A 35 -43.81 32.18 -27.42
N PRO A 36 -42.89 32.42 -26.47
CA PRO A 36 -41.76 33.30 -26.70
C PRO A 36 -40.68 32.52 -27.43
N ALA A 37 -40.09 33.17 -28.42
CA ALA A 37 -39.01 32.70 -29.27
C ALA A 37 -37.96 31.88 -28.51
N LEU A 38 -37.51 30.80 -29.16
CA LEU A 38 -36.17 30.23 -28.95
C LEU A 38 -35.17 31.38 -28.93
N ALA A 39 -34.75 31.78 -27.73
CA ALA A 39 -33.58 32.61 -27.55
C ALA A 39 -32.40 31.74 -28.01
N CYS A 40 -32.06 31.84 -29.29
CA CYS A 40 -30.77 31.37 -29.77
C CYS A 40 -29.72 32.05 -28.91
N ASN A 41 -28.84 31.24 -28.29
CA ASN A 41 -27.56 31.76 -27.84
C ASN A 41 -26.96 32.56 -28.99
N PRO A 42 -26.46 33.79 -28.76
CA PRO A 42 -25.81 34.56 -29.80
C PRO A 42 -24.69 33.70 -30.41
N SER A 43 -24.70 33.59 -31.74
CA SER A 43 -23.65 32.91 -32.49
C SER A 43 -22.30 33.52 -32.13
N VAL A 44 -21.30 32.68 -31.89
CA VAL A 44 -19.93 33.14 -31.65
C VAL A 44 -19.46 33.91 -32.90
N PRO A 45 -18.92 35.14 -32.76
CA PRO A 45 -18.39 35.89 -33.91
C PRO A 45 -17.35 35.08 -34.69
N GLU A 46 -17.34 35.15 -36.02
CA GLU A 46 -16.40 34.39 -36.89
C GLU A 46 -14.91 34.60 -36.51
N GLU A 47 -14.55 35.77 -35.99
CA GLU A 47 -13.20 36.05 -35.47
C GLU A 47 -12.88 35.25 -34.18
N MET A 48 -13.87 35.10 -33.29
CA MET A 48 -13.73 34.27 -32.10
C MET A 48 -13.72 32.78 -32.46
N GLU A 49 -14.44 32.35 -33.50
CA GLU A 49 -14.37 30.95 -33.99
C GLU A 49 -12.97 30.60 -34.49
N ALA A 50 -12.33 31.49 -35.27
CA ALA A 50 -10.96 31.30 -35.74
C ALA A 50 -9.92 31.34 -34.61
N GLU A 51 -10.12 32.16 -33.58
CA GLU A 51 -9.27 32.15 -32.37
C GLU A 51 -9.50 30.91 -31.51
N LEU A 52 -10.75 30.47 -31.34
CA LEU A 52 -11.10 29.21 -30.67
C LEU A 52 -10.49 28.01 -31.39
N GLU A 53 -10.45 28.01 -32.71
CA GLU A 53 -9.85 26.93 -33.51
C GLU A 53 -8.31 26.94 -33.44
N LYS A 54 -7.69 28.12 -33.36
CA LYS A 54 -6.24 28.25 -33.08
C LYS A 54 -5.89 27.82 -31.66
N ILE A 55 -6.71 28.17 -30.67
CA ILE A 55 -6.53 27.77 -29.26
C ILE A 55 -6.70 26.25 -29.13
N LYS A 56 -7.73 25.67 -29.78
CA LYS A 56 -7.90 24.21 -29.89
C LYS A 56 -6.68 23.54 -30.54
N GLY A 57 -6.05 24.20 -31.51
CA GLY A 57 -4.83 23.69 -32.15
C GLY A 57 -3.59 23.69 -31.26
N ASP A 58 -3.58 24.44 -30.16
CA ASP A 58 -2.46 24.51 -29.20
C ASP A 58 -2.72 23.70 -27.92
N MET A 59 -3.90 23.09 -27.78
CA MET A 59 -4.30 22.28 -26.63
C MET A 59 -3.69 20.87 -26.71
N ILE A 60 -3.29 20.33 -25.56
CA ILE A 60 -2.84 18.94 -25.45
C ILE A 60 -4.07 18.03 -25.39
N GLY A 61 -4.36 17.35 -26.50
CA GLY A 61 -5.53 16.45 -26.57
C GLY A 61 -6.83 17.20 -26.27
N ASP A 62 -7.65 16.64 -25.38
CA ASP A 62 -8.91 17.24 -24.96
C ASP A 62 -8.77 18.13 -23.70
N THR A 63 -7.54 18.44 -23.27
CA THR A 63 -7.27 19.20 -22.05
C THR A 63 -7.18 20.71 -22.29
N VAL A 64 -7.32 21.49 -21.21
CA VAL A 64 -7.12 22.95 -21.24
C VAL A 64 -5.65 23.37 -21.27
N TYR A 65 -4.72 22.42 -21.20
CA TYR A 65 -3.29 22.70 -21.14
C TYR A 65 -2.72 22.99 -22.53
N THR A 66 -1.80 23.95 -22.62
CA THR A 66 -1.21 24.35 -23.91
C THR A 66 0.13 23.66 -24.18
N GLU A 67 0.31 23.11 -25.38
CA GLU A 67 1.55 22.45 -25.82
C GLU A 67 2.75 23.40 -25.68
N ARG A 68 2.59 24.66 -26.10
CA ARG A 68 3.65 25.68 -26.05
C ARG A 68 4.12 25.98 -24.64
N TRP A 69 3.20 26.09 -23.68
CA TRP A 69 3.56 26.37 -22.30
C TRP A 69 4.35 25.20 -21.72
N VAL A 70 3.87 23.96 -21.92
CA VAL A 70 4.59 22.76 -21.43
C VAL A 70 5.97 22.67 -22.05
N LEU A 71 6.11 22.84 -23.37
CA LEU A 71 7.42 22.83 -24.04
C LEU A 71 8.36 23.93 -23.52
N LYS A 72 7.83 25.13 -23.27
CA LYS A 72 8.60 26.23 -22.69
C LYS A 72 9.10 25.86 -21.29
N CYS A 73 8.27 25.23 -20.46
CA CYS A 73 8.64 24.77 -19.13
C CYS A 73 9.69 23.66 -19.20
N LEU A 74 9.56 22.66 -20.08
CA LEU A 74 10.58 21.63 -20.29
C LEU A 74 11.94 22.22 -20.73
N MET A 75 11.92 23.21 -21.63
CA MET A 75 13.13 23.95 -22.01
C MET A 75 13.72 24.75 -20.84
N ASN A 76 12.87 25.32 -19.98
CA ASN A 76 13.30 26.06 -18.79
C ASN A 76 13.95 25.12 -17.78
N ILE A 77 13.36 23.94 -17.51
CA ILE A 77 13.94 22.87 -16.68
C ILE A 77 15.31 22.49 -17.20
N THR A 78 15.42 22.15 -18.49
CA THR A 78 16.69 21.76 -19.12
C THR A 78 17.79 22.81 -18.96
N LYS A 79 17.43 24.11 -18.98
CA LYS A 79 18.39 25.22 -18.85
C LYS A 79 18.78 25.51 -17.40
N LYS A 80 17.82 25.46 -16.48
CA LYS A 80 18.00 25.89 -15.09
C LYS A 80 18.47 24.76 -14.17
N PHE A 81 18.13 23.49 -14.43
CA PHE A 81 18.49 22.38 -13.53
C PHE A 81 20.01 22.33 -13.19
N PRO A 82 20.95 22.59 -14.12
CA PRO A 82 22.38 22.52 -13.80
C PRO A 82 22.81 23.56 -12.76
N GLU A 83 22.04 24.63 -12.55
CA GLU A 83 22.31 25.62 -11.50
C GLU A 83 22.03 25.08 -10.10
N TYR A 84 21.14 24.09 -9.97
CA TYR A 84 20.75 23.46 -8.71
C TYR A 84 21.49 22.15 -8.44
N CYS A 85 22.28 21.67 -9.42
CA CYS A 85 23.04 20.42 -9.34
C CYS A 85 24.52 20.62 -9.00
N LYS A 86 24.96 21.86 -8.76
CA LYS A 86 26.37 22.14 -8.45
C LYS A 86 26.72 21.59 -7.07
N GLU A 87 27.94 21.07 -6.93
CA GLU A 87 28.50 20.53 -5.68
C GLU A 87 28.82 21.59 -4.61
N ASP A 88 28.22 22.79 -4.70
CA ASP A 88 28.39 23.78 -3.65
C ASP A 88 27.80 23.21 -2.34
N GLU A 89 28.51 23.38 -1.21
CA GLU A 89 28.16 22.77 0.09
C GLU A 89 26.75 23.13 0.60
N GLU A 90 26.12 24.14 0.01
CA GLU A 90 24.81 24.66 0.41
C GLU A 90 23.76 24.36 -0.68
N VAL A 91 22.68 23.67 -0.27
CA VAL A 91 21.55 23.37 -1.15
C VAL A 91 20.87 24.68 -1.54
N LYS A 92 21.03 25.08 -2.80
CA LYS A 92 20.40 26.28 -3.36
C LYS A 92 18.89 26.11 -3.42
N GLU A 93 18.13 27.02 -2.80
CA GLU A 93 16.67 27.08 -2.93
C GLU A 93 16.24 27.30 -4.39
N LEU A 94 15.09 26.70 -4.76
CA LEU A 94 14.53 26.87 -6.09
C LEU A 94 13.95 28.29 -6.25
N ASP A 95 14.18 28.88 -7.41
CA ASP A 95 13.48 30.10 -7.82
C ASP A 95 11.96 29.84 -7.83
N SER A 96 11.16 30.69 -7.18
CA SER A 96 9.74 30.40 -6.94
C SER A 96 8.94 30.19 -8.23
N ALA A 97 9.23 30.98 -9.27
CA ALA A 97 8.60 30.83 -10.58
C ALA A 97 9.02 29.52 -11.27
N PHE A 98 10.27 29.08 -11.05
CA PHE A 98 10.75 27.80 -11.56
C PHE A 98 10.07 26.63 -10.84
N GLU A 99 9.94 26.69 -9.52
CA GLU A 99 9.22 25.67 -8.76
C GLU A 99 7.75 25.60 -9.16
N GLU A 100 7.06 26.74 -9.30
CA GLU A 100 5.65 26.80 -9.72
C GLU A 100 5.42 26.18 -11.11
N ASP A 101 6.30 26.47 -12.07
CA ASP A 101 6.27 25.86 -13.41
C ASP A 101 6.39 24.32 -13.33
N VAL A 102 7.30 23.81 -12.50
CA VAL A 102 7.55 22.37 -12.33
C VAL A 102 6.41 21.68 -11.58
N CYS A 103 5.92 22.28 -10.49
CA CYS A 103 4.74 21.80 -9.76
C CYS A 103 3.51 21.72 -10.68
N THR A 104 3.32 22.72 -11.54
CA THR A 104 2.20 22.71 -12.48
C THR A 104 2.35 21.56 -13.50
N ILE A 105 3.57 21.25 -13.95
CA ILE A 105 3.82 20.03 -14.76
C ILE A 105 3.50 18.75 -13.98
N TRP A 106 3.91 18.68 -12.71
CA TRP A 106 3.61 17.54 -11.84
C TRP A 106 2.10 17.30 -11.73
N ASP A 107 1.33 18.33 -11.43
CA ASP A 107 -0.12 18.22 -11.27
C ASP A 107 -0.82 17.72 -12.55
N MET A 108 -0.40 18.21 -13.72
CA MET A 108 -0.98 17.78 -15.01
C MET A 108 -0.49 16.42 -15.49
N ALA A 109 0.65 15.91 -15.01
CA ALA A 109 1.26 14.68 -15.52
C ALA A 109 0.42 13.42 -15.25
N ILE A 110 -0.63 13.51 -14.42
CA ILE A 110 -1.58 12.40 -14.20
C ILE A 110 -2.57 12.25 -15.36
N ASP A 111 -2.84 13.35 -16.08
CA ASP A 111 -3.75 13.34 -17.22
C ASP A 111 -3.19 12.48 -18.36
N LYS A 112 -4.08 11.71 -18.98
CA LYS A 112 -3.70 10.73 -20.01
C LYS A 112 -3.11 11.38 -21.26
N ASP A 113 -3.65 12.51 -21.72
CA ASP A 113 -3.16 13.15 -22.94
C ASP A 113 -1.89 13.96 -22.67
N VAL A 114 -1.80 14.57 -21.49
CA VAL A 114 -0.55 15.21 -21.02
C VAL A 114 0.56 14.18 -20.85
N THR A 115 0.28 13.01 -20.26
CA THR A 115 1.24 11.90 -20.14
C THR A 115 1.79 11.54 -21.52
N LYS A 116 0.93 11.28 -22.50
CA LYS A 116 1.37 10.94 -23.87
C LYS A 116 2.22 12.06 -24.48
N PHE A 117 1.84 13.31 -24.26
CA PHE A 117 2.59 14.47 -24.75
C PHE A 117 3.99 14.54 -24.14
N LEU A 118 4.10 14.47 -22.81
CA LEU A 118 5.39 14.47 -22.10
C LEU A 118 6.29 13.30 -22.54
N MET A 119 5.70 12.10 -22.68
CA MET A 119 6.41 10.91 -23.17
C MET A 119 6.93 11.08 -24.60
N LYS A 120 6.12 11.64 -25.50
CA LYS A 120 6.54 11.99 -26.88
C LYS A 120 7.72 12.97 -26.90
N HIS A 121 7.87 13.79 -25.86
CA HIS A 121 8.96 14.75 -25.70
C HIS A 121 10.11 14.26 -24.81
N ASN A 122 10.25 12.94 -24.61
CA ASN A 122 11.36 12.30 -23.90
C ASN A 122 11.56 12.80 -22.46
N ILE A 123 10.46 13.05 -21.75
CA ILE A 123 10.51 13.50 -20.35
C ILE A 123 11.34 12.57 -19.45
N LEU A 124 11.30 11.24 -19.67
CA LEU A 124 12.04 10.29 -18.86
C LEU A 124 13.56 10.52 -18.93
N ASN A 125 14.11 10.82 -20.11
CA ASN A 125 15.55 11.08 -20.26
C ASN A 125 15.97 12.38 -19.56
N LEU A 126 15.11 13.41 -19.61
CA LEU A 126 15.35 14.65 -18.89
C LEU A 126 15.35 14.40 -17.38
N ILE A 127 14.36 13.66 -16.87
CA ILE A 127 14.27 13.37 -15.45
C ILE A 127 15.42 12.47 -14.99
N GLU A 128 15.80 11.46 -15.77
CA GLU A 128 16.96 10.61 -15.47
C GLU A 128 18.25 11.43 -15.32
N ALA A 129 18.49 12.38 -16.23
CA ALA A 129 19.64 13.29 -16.13
C ALA A 129 19.59 14.13 -14.85
N ILE A 130 18.41 14.65 -14.49
CA ILE A 130 18.24 15.45 -13.27
C ILE A 130 18.48 14.59 -12.02
N ILE A 131 17.89 13.40 -11.93
CA ILE A 131 18.04 12.53 -10.75
C ILE A 131 19.48 12.04 -10.59
N SER A 132 20.21 11.88 -11.70
CA SER A 132 21.62 11.45 -11.67
C SER A 132 22.59 12.55 -11.21
N GLU A 133 22.28 13.81 -11.49
CA GLU A 133 23.21 14.93 -11.27
C GLU A 133 22.79 15.84 -10.11
N CYS A 134 21.50 15.87 -9.77
CA CYS A 134 20.95 16.79 -8.78
C CYS A 134 20.91 16.17 -7.39
N LYS A 135 21.26 16.98 -6.38
CA LYS A 135 21.05 16.65 -4.96
C LYS A 135 20.06 17.58 -4.27
N ASN A 136 19.44 18.51 -5.00
CA ASN A 136 18.42 19.40 -4.43
C ASN A 136 17.16 18.57 -4.09
N PRO A 137 16.80 18.42 -2.80
CA PRO A 137 15.71 17.51 -2.41
C PRO A 137 14.36 17.90 -3.02
N ARG A 138 14.06 19.20 -3.12
CA ARG A 138 12.80 19.67 -3.68
C ARG A 138 12.68 19.36 -5.18
N LEU A 139 13.74 19.55 -5.95
CA LEU A 139 13.74 19.21 -7.37
C LEU A 139 13.65 17.69 -7.56
N MET A 140 14.36 16.90 -6.76
CA MET A 140 14.29 15.44 -6.76
C MET A 140 12.87 14.94 -6.46
N GLU A 141 12.24 15.47 -5.41
CA GLU A 141 10.85 15.21 -5.03
C GLU A 141 9.91 15.44 -6.20
N MET A 142 9.98 16.61 -6.86
CA MET A 142 9.12 16.94 -7.99
C MET A 142 9.37 16.02 -9.20
N MET A 143 10.63 15.71 -9.50
CA MET A 143 11.00 14.83 -10.60
C MET A 143 10.43 13.40 -10.41
N LEU A 144 10.60 12.84 -9.21
CA LEU A 144 10.01 11.55 -8.85
C LEU A 144 8.49 11.60 -8.85
N GLY A 145 7.92 12.72 -8.38
CA GLY A 145 6.49 12.99 -8.40
C GLY A 145 5.88 12.95 -9.81
N ILE A 146 6.55 13.61 -10.77
CA ILE A 146 6.18 13.60 -12.19
C ILE A 146 6.21 12.18 -12.74
N ILE A 147 7.32 11.43 -12.59
CA ILE A 147 7.38 10.03 -13.07
C ILE A 147 6.30 9.18 -12.40
N GLY A 148 6.08 9.38 -11.09
CA GLY A 148 5.03 8.68 -10.34
C GLY A 148 3.64 8.87 -10.95
N ASN A 149 3.31 10.10 -11.37
CA ASN A 149 2.05 10.41 -12.04
C ASN A 149 1.98 9.83 -13.45
N LEU A 150 3.07 9.92 -14.23
CA LEU A 150 3.14 9.28 -15.55
C LEU A 150 2.87 7.78 -15.43
N GLY A 151 3.46 7.12 -14.42
CA GLY A 151 3.32 5.69 -14.14
C GLY A 151 1.89 5.23 -13.83
N CYS A 152 0.94 6.13 -13.59
CA CYS A 152 -0.47 5.73 -13.48
C CYS A 152 -1.00 5.20 -14.83
N GLN A 153 -0.45 5.64 -15.96
CA GLN A 153 -0.79 5.12 -17.29
C GLN A 153 0.04 3.87 -17.63
N SER A 154 -0.64 2.80 -18.06
CA SER A 154 0.01 1.51 -18.34
C SER A 154 1.10 1.60 -19.41
N GLU A 155 0.90 2.44 -20.43
CA GLU A 155 1.86 2.71 -21.50
C GLU A 155 3.15 3.31 -20.94
N ALA A 156 3.02 4.31 -20.06
CA ALA A 156 4.18 4.96 -19.45
C ALA A 156 4.93 4.00 -18.50
N ARG A 157 4.24 3.13 -17.75
CA ARG A 157 4.92 2.09 -16.95
C ARG A 157 5.78 1.17 -17.80
N ARG A 158 5.29 0.76 -18.98
CA ARG A 158 6.05 -0.08 -19.91
C ARG A 158 7.30 0.64 -20.43
N GLU A 159 7.18 1.93 -20.75
CA GLU A 159 8.33 2.74 -21.15
C GLU A 159 9.34 2.92 -20.01
N ILE A 160 8.89 3.19 -18.78
CA ILE A 160 9.76 3.24 -17.60
C ILE A 160 10.47 1.89 -17.39
N ALA A 161 9.73 0.78 -17.50
CA ALA A 161 10.27 -0.57 -17.35
C ALA A 161 11.33 -0.92 -18.43
N ALA A 162 11.33 -0.22 -19.57
CA ALA A 162 12.34 -0.38 -20.62
C ALA A 162 13.63 0.41 -20.35
N GLN A 163 13.60 1.41 -19.46
CA GLN A 163 14.74 2.28 -19.13
C GLN A 163 15.56 1.70 -17.97
N LYS A 164 16.50 0.80 -18.31
CA LYS A 164 17.35 0.11 -17.31
C LYS A 164 18.13 1.07 -16.42
N SER A 165 18.75 2.10 -17.00
CA SER A 165 19.53 3.09 -16.26
C SER A 165 18.66 3.85 -15.25
N LEU A 166 17.49 4.32 -15.69
CA LEU A 166 16.51 4.96 -14.81
C LEU A 166 16.10 4.06 -13.64
N ILE A 167 15.78 2.78 -13.88
CA ILE A 167 15.42 1.84 -12.81
C ILE A 167 16.56 1.66 -11.80
N ALA A 168 17.80 1.51 -12.26
CA ALA A 168 18.95 1.40 -11.37
C ALA A 168 19.12 2.64 -10.49
N ILE A 169 18.96 3.83 -11.08
CA ILE A 169 19.01 5.10 -10.35
C ILE A 169 17.88 5.17 -9.32
N LEU A 170 16.64 4.85 -9.71
CA LEU A 170 15.49 4.85 -8.80
C LEU A 170 15.69 3.89 -7.62
N ALA A 171 16.21 2.68 -7.86
CA ALA A 171 16.51 1.73 -6.79
C ALA A 171 17.60 2.25 -5.84
N ALA A 172 18.64 2.91 -6.37
CA ALA A 172 19.71 3.51 -5.57
C ALA A 172 19.23 4.73 -4.77
N THR A 173 18.22 5.47 -5.25
CA THR A 173 17.63 6.62 -4.54
C THR A 173 16.95 6.23 -3.21
N LEU A 174 16.71 4.94 -2.94
CA LEU A 174 16.26 4.48 -1.61
C LEU A 174 17.27 4.83 -0.50
N GLU A 175 18.54 5.06 -0.83
CA GLU A 175 19.58 5.46 0.11
C GLU A 175 19.53 6.96 0.49
N TYR A 176 18.63 7.75 -0.13
CA TYR A 176 18.45 9.16 0.24
C TYR A 176 17.85 9.31 1.65
N THR A 177 18.03 10.48 2.25
CA THR A 177 17.56 10.77 3.62
C THR A 177 16.35 11.71 3.68
N ASP A 178 16.03 12.40 2.58
CA ASP A 178 14.91 13.35 2.55
C ASP A 178 13.56 12.61 2.46
N ALA A 179 12.71 12.79 3.48
CA ALA A 179 11.47 12.03 3.60
C ALA A 179 10.50 12.27 2.45
N ARG A 180 10.33 13.52 2.00
CA ARG A 180 9.40 13.86 0.91
C ARG A 180 9.83 13.22 -0.41
N THR A 181 11.12 13.26 -0.71
CA THR A 181 11.72 12.58 -1.86
C THR A 181 11.46 11.08 -1.80
N LEU A 182 11.70 10.46 -0.64
CA LEU A 182 11.50 9.02 -0.46
C LEU A 182 10.01 8.62 -0.57
N ILE A 183 9.08 9.42 -0.06
CA ILE A 183 7.63 9.17 -0.22
C ILE A 183 7.28 9.09 -1.71
N GLN A 184 7.76 10.04 -2.52
CA GLN A 184 7.51 10.01 -3.97
C GLN A 184 8.19 8.83 -4.65
N LEU A 185 9.40 8.47 -4.23
CA LEU A 185 10.10 7.30 -4.76
C LEU A 185 9.35 6.00 -4.46
N VAL A 186 8.94 5.80 -3.21
CA VAL A 186 8.23 4.59 -2.76
C VAL A 186 6.90 4.47 -3.49
N ARG A 187 6.16 5.58 -3.64
CA ARG A 187 4.94 5.64 -4.46
C ARG A 187 5.20 5.24 -5.91
N LEU A 188 6.22 5.82 -6.53
CA LEU A 188 6.61 5.51 -7.91
C LEU A 188 6.96 4.03 -8.09
N ILE A 189 7.82 3.47 -7.23
CA ILE A 189 8.21 2.06 -7.31
C ILE A 189 6.96 1.18 -7.21
N LYS A 190 6.08 1.39 -6.21
CA LYS A 190 4.82 0.64 -6.09
C LYS A 190 3.97 0.71 -7.36
N THR A 191 3.81 1.91 -7.92
CA THR A 191 3.07 2.12 -9.17
C THR A 191 3.68 1.32 -10.33
N CYS A 192 5.01 1.34 -10.49
CA CYS A 192 5.69 0.58 -11.53
C CYS A 192 5.63 -0.95 -11.32
N LEU A 193 5.57 -1.40 -10.07
CA LEU A 193 5.46 -2.82 -9.72
C LEU A 193 4.02 -3.37 -9.83
N TRP A 194 3.02 -2.51 -10.05
CA TRP A 194 1.62 -2.90 -10.18
C TRP A 194 1.41 -4.01 -11.22
N ASP A 195 1.98 -3.84 -12.41
CA ASP A 195 1.82 -4.83 -13.48
C ASP A 195 2.49 -6.16 -13.07
N LEU A 196 3.70 -6.11 -12.48
CA LEU A 196 4.42 -7.31 -12.03
C LEU A 196 3.69 -8.08 -10.93
N ARG A 197 3.05 -7.39 -9.99
CA ARG A 197 2.27 -8.00 -8.91
C ARG A 197 1.05 -8.78 -9.43
N ASN A 198 0.52 -8.37 -10.57
CA ASN A 198 -0.70 -8.95 -11.16
C ASN A 198 -0.42 -9.96 -12.29
N LEU A 199 0.85 -10.24 -12.61
CA LEU A 199 1.23 -11.28 -13.56
C LEU A 199 1.09 -12.69 -12.96
N GLU A 200 0.76 -13.66 -13.80
CA GLU A 200 0.75 -15.06 -13.39
C GLU A 200 2.17 -15.61 -13.21
N ALA A 201 2.29 -16.74 -12.51
CA ALA A 201 3.57 -17.37 -12.24
C ALA A 201 4.28 -17.77 -13.57
N GLY A 202 5.52 -17.32 -13.73
CA GLY A 202 6.32 -17.60 -14.93
C GLY A 202 6.15 -16.61 -16.09
N GLU A 203 5.26 -15.61 -15.95
CA GLU A 203 5.09 -14.54 -16.95
C GLU A 203 6.12 -13.41 -16.79
N ILE A 204 6.70 -13.24 -15.59
CA ILE A 204 7.77 -12.26 -15.38
C ILE A 204 8.98 -12.66 -16.23
N PRO A 205 9.50 -11.77 -17.09
CA PRO A 205 10.72 -12.03 -17.85
C PRO A 205 11.89 -12.33 -16.93
N LYS A 206 12.73 -13.32 -17.30
CA LYS A 206 13.94 -13.66 -16.53
C LYS A 206 14.88 -12.48 -16.32
N ASP A 207 14.94 -11.59 -17.31
CA ASP A 207 15.80 -10.41 -17.32
C ASP A 207 15.02 -9.13 -16.96
N ASN A 208 14.02 -9.25 -16.08
CA ASN A 208 13.25 -8.12 -15.61
C ASN A 208 14.10 -7.23 -14.70
N PHE A 209 14.33 -5.99 -15.14
CA PHE A 209 15.31 -5.10 -14.52
C PHE A 209 14.85 -4.50 -13.19
N TRP A 210 13.53 -4.44 -12.93
CA TRP A 210 12.99 -4.09 -11.61
C TRP A 210 13.33 -5.18 -10.59
N VAL A 211 13.09 -6.44 -10.95
CA VAL A 211 13.43 -7.60 -10.11
C VAL A 211 14.93 -7.66 -9.85
N GLU A 212 15.76 -7.47 -10.89
CA GLU A 212 17.22 -7.43 -10.75
C GLU A 212 17.67 -6.32 -9.80
N SER A 213 17.23 -5.09 -10.03
CA SER A 213 17.62 -3.93 -9.22
C SER A 213 17.17 -4.05 -7.75
N LEU A 214 15.92 -4.47 -7.52
CA LEU A 214 15.35 -4.54 -6.17
C LEU A 214 15.81 -5.76 -5.37
N ALA A 215 16.39 -6.77 -6.02
CA ALA A 215 16.96 -7.94 -5.35
C ALA A 215 18.33 -7.65 -4.69
N HIS A 216 18.93 -6.49 -4.94
CA HIS A 216 20.17 -6.10 -4.31
C HIS A 216 20.00 -5.88 -2.80
N GLN A 217 21.00 -6.32 -2.02
CA GLN A 217 20.98 -6.21 -0.56
C GLN A 217 20.84 -4.75 -0.08
N SER A 218 21.43 -3.79 -0.79
CA SER A 218 21.31 -2.36 -0.46
C SER A 218 19.86 -1.87 -0.48
N CYS A 219 19.01 -2.40 -1.37
CA CYS A 219 17.59 -2.06 -1.39
C CYS A 219 16.86 -2.60 -0.15
N SER A 220 17.17 -3.83 0.26
CA SER A 220 16.65 -4.38 1.53
C SER A 220 17.11 -3.54 2.71
N ASP A 221 18.41 -3.25 2.80
CA ASP A 221 18.98 -2.51 3.93
C ASP A 221 18.39 -1.10 4.02
N SER A 222 18.26 -0.40 2.88
CA SER A 222 17.66 0.93 2.81
C SER A 222 16.19 0.92 3.21
N LEU A 223 15.40 -0.03 2.70
CA LEU A 223 13.98 -0.13 3.04
C LEU A 223 13.76 -0.45 4.52
N MET A 224 14.57 -1.36 5.08
CA MET A 224 14.50 -1.69 6.51
C MET A 224 14.96 -0.53 7.38
N PHE A 225 15.96 0.24 6.94
CA PHE A 225 16.38 1.46 7.62
C PHE A 225 15.26 2.52 7.63
N ILE A 226 14.58 2.75 6.50
CA ILE A 226 13.43 3.66 6.42
C ILE A 226 12.35 3.25 7.42
N ILE A 227 11.96 1.96 7.43
CA ILE A 227 10.91 1.43 8.31
C ILE A 227 11.31 1.57 9.79
N ARG A 228 12.58 1.30 10.13
CA ARG A 228 13.06 1.32 11.52
C ARG A 228 13.35 2.72 12.06
N SER A 229 13.72 3.67 11.21
CA SER A 229 14.40 4.90 11.66
C SER A 229 13.76 6.20 11.19
N SER A 230 12.74 6.15 10.33
CA SER A 230 11.98 7.34 9.95
C SER A 230 11.07 7.81 11.09
N CYS A 231 11.03 9.12 11.32
CA CYS A 231 10.03 9.77 12.19
C CYS A 231 8.83 10.32 11.40
N ASP A 232 8.84 10.18 10.08
CA ASP A 232 7.73 10.56 9.19
C ASP A 232 6.80 9.36 9.02
N GLU A 233 5.58 9.47 9.56
CA GLU A 233 4.60 8.37 9.58
C GLU A 233 4.17 7.95 8.18
N ASP A 234 3.96 8.91 7.28
CA ASP A 234 3.54 8.64 5.89
C ASP A 234 4.61 7.85 5.16
N LEU A 235 5.89 8.20 5.35
CA LEU A 235 6.99 7.44 4.79
C LEU A 235 7.06 6.02 5.35
N VAL A 236 6.88 5.82 6.66
CA VAL A 236 6.86 4.47 7.26
C VAL A 236 5.70 3.64 6.69
N PHE A 237 4.52 4.24 6.59
CA PHE A 237 3.33 3.57 6.04
C PHE A 237 3.55 3.15 4.59
N ASP A 238 4.07 4.05 3.76
CA ASP A 238 4.32 3.75 2.36
C ASP A 238 5.44 2.73 2.17
N ALA A 239 6.48 2.78 2.99
CA ALA A 239 7.56 1.80 2.98
C ALA A 239 7.07 0.39 3.36
N ILE A 240 6.22 0.27 4.38
CA ILE A 240 5.58 -1.00 4.75
C ILE A 240 4.71 -1.51 3.58
N LYS A 241 3.90 -0.64 2.95
CA LYS A 241 3.07 -1.03 1.81
C LYS A 241 3.91 -1.44 0.59
N LEU A 242 5.07 -0.82 0.37
CA LEU A 242 6.02 -1.25 -0.66
C LEU A 242 6.60 -2.62 -0.32
N LEU A 243 7.02 -2.86 0.92
CA LEU A 243 7.53 -4.17 1.33
C LEU A 243 6.46 -5.26 1.15
N GLU A 244 5.21 -4.98 1.51
CA GLU A 244 4.09 -5.90 1.25
C GLU A 244 3.97 -6.22 -0.24
N THR A 245 4.07 -5.21 -1.11
CA THR A 245 4.06 -5.44 -2.56
C THR A 245 5.22 -6.34 -2.99
N LEU A 246 6.44 -6.06 -2.50
CA LEU A 246 7.66 -6.78 -2.88
C LEU A 246 7.62 -8.26 -2.47
N VAL A 247 7.12 -8.59 -1.28
CA VAL A 247 7.13 -9.99 -0.81
C VAL A 247 6.24 -10.92 -1.63
N PHE A 248 5.24 -10.38 -2.34
CA PHE A 248 4.33 -11.15 -3.19
C PHE A 248 4.66 -11.14 -4.68
N ILE A 249 5.71 -10.44 -5.13
CA ILE A 249 6.14 -10.51 -6.53
C ILE A 249 6.68 -11.91 -6.82
N ARG A 250 6.01 -12.63 -7.72
CA ARG A 250 6.37 -14.00 -8.15
C ARG A 250 7.58 -13.96 -9.07
N LEU A 251 8.60 -14.73 -8.77
CA LEU A 251 9.79 -14.82 -9.62
C LEU A 251 9.58 -15.84 -10.77
N PRO A 252 10.42 -15.80 -11.83
CA PRO A 252 10.30 -16.71 -12.97
C PRO A 252 10.45 -18.19 -12.61
N LYS A 253 11.10 -18.51 -11.48
CA LYS A 253 11.20 -19.87 -10.96
C LYS A 253 9.97 -20.16 -10.10
N GLU A 254 9.26 -21.25 -10.43
CA GLU A 254 8.03 -21.65 -9.74
C GLU A 254 8.22 -21.74 -8.22
N GLY A 255 7.28 -21.13 -7.49
CA GLY A 255 7.28 -21.09 -6.03
C GLY A 255 8.27 -20.11 -5.40
N GLU A 256 9.08 -19.38 -6.19
CA GLU A 256 9.94 -18.33 -5.64
C GLU A 256 9.28 -16.95 -5.72
N PHE A 257 9.54 -16.14 -4.69
CA PHE A 257 9.05 -14.77 -4.57
C PHE A 257 10.21 -13.82 -4.31
N LEU A 258 10.06 -12.56 -4.74
CA LEU A 258 11.07 -11.52 -4.51
C LEU A 258 11.30 -11.27 -3.02
N GLY A 259 10.29 -11.55 -2.17
CA GLY A 259 10.40 -11.51 -0.71
C GLY A 259 11.60 -12.25 -0.12
N LYS A 260 12.14 -13.27 -0.81
CA LYS A 260 13.34 -13.99 -0.36
C LYS A 260 14.58 -13.10 -0.16
N TYR A 261 14.67 -11.96 -0.85
CA TYR A 261 15.78 -11.00 -0.70
C TYR A 261 15.61 -10.06 0.49
N PHE A 262 14.39 -9.96 1.02
CA PHE A 262 14.05 -9.18 2.22
C PHE A 262 13.92 -10.07 3.46
N ALA A 263 14.05 -11.39 3.29
CA ALA A 263 13.80 -12.41 4.30
C ALA A 263 15.03 -12.70 5.17
N ASN A 264 15.33 -11.81 6.11
CA ASN A 264 16.39 -12.01 7.10
C ASN A 264 15.97 -11.53 8.50
N ALA A 265 16.69 -11.95 9.55
CA ALA A 265 16.32 -11.66 10.93
C ALA A 265 16.38 -10.15 11.25
N GLU A 266 17.35 -9.41 10.68
CA GLU A 266 17.44 -7.96 10.86
C GLU A 266 16.25 -7.22 10.24
N ALA A 267 15.75 -7.70 9.10
CA ALA A 267 14.54 -7.17 8.48
C ALA A 267 13.32 -7.37 9.38
N VAL A 268 13.12 -8.56 9.97
CA VAL A 268 12.02 -8.82 10.91
C VAL A 268 12.15 -7.94 12.17
N ALA A 269 13.36 -7.79 12.71
CA ALA A 269 13.61 -6.89 13.84
C ALA A 269 13.29 -5.42 13.49
N SER A 270 13.66 -4.98 12.28
CA SER A 270 13.38 -3.62 11.80
C SER A 270 11.89 -3.37 11.62
N LEU A 271 11.15 -4.37 11.10
CA LEU A 271 9.69 -4.33 11.00
C LEU A 271 9.02 -4.23 12.36
N LEU A 272 9.49 -4.98 13.36
CA LEU A 272 8.96 -4.93 14.72
C LEU A 272 9.19 -3.55 15.37
N GLU A 273 10.34 -2.94 15.13
CA GLU A 273 10.63 -1.61 15.65
C GLU A 273 9.79 -0.53 14.97
N GLY A 274 9.67 -0.55 13.64
CA GLY A 274 8.78 0.35 12.92
C GLY A 274 7.33 0.21 13.37
N LEU A 275 6.88 -1.02 13.63
CA LEU A 275 5.53 -1.28 14.15
C LEU A 275 5.30 -0.69 15.55
N ARG A 276 6.31 -0.74 16.43
CA ARG A 276 6.22 -0.11 17.76
C ARG A 276 6.06 1.39 17.66
N GLU A 277 6.80 2.05 16.76
CA GLU A 277 6.69 3.49 16.54
C GLU A 277 5.27 3.86 16.07
N VAL A 278 4.77 3.16 15.04
CA VAL A 278 3.41 3.32 14.50
C VAL A 278 2.33 3.05 15.55
N SER A 279 2.52 2.04 16.40
CA SER A 279 1.56 1.72 17.45
C SER A 279 1.57 2.78 18.56
N SER A 280 2.75 3.28 18.94
CA SER A 280 2.90 4.30 19.98
C SER A 280 2.36 5.67 19.59
N SER A 281 2.32 6.00 18.30
CA SER A 281 1.71 7.24 17.82
C SER A 281 0.18 7.18 17.89
N SER A 282 -0.41 6.00 17.75
CA SER A 282 -1.86 5.78 17.90
C SER A 282 -2.37 5.92 19.34
N GLU A 283 -1.54 5.69 20.36
CA GLU A 283 -1.90 5.91 21.77
C GLU A 283 -2.02 7.40 22.15
N LYS A 284 -1.57 8.31 21.29
CA LYS A 284 -1.61 9.77 21.51
C LYS A 284 -2.91 10.42 21.03
N SER A 285 -3.80 9.70 20.34
CA SER A 285 -5.15 10.19 20.04
C SER A 285 -6.10 9.85 21.17
N ASP A 286 -6.65 10.88 21.83
CA ASP A 286 -7.80 10.74 22.73
C ASP A 286 -8.91 9.95 22.01
N PHE A 287 -9.47 8.97 22.72
CA PHE A 287 -10.37 7.91 22.25
C PHE A 287 -9.66 6.78 21.51
N GLY A 288 -9.63 5.58 22.13
CA GLY A 288 -9.01 4.33 21.67
C GLY A 288 -9.53 3.75 20.34
N VAL A 289 -9.52 4.58 19.29
CA VAL A 289 -9.84 4.27 17.91
C VAL A 289 -8.54 4.31 17.14
N ILE A 290 -8.03 3.14 16.74
CA ILE A 290 -6.90 3.05 15.82
C ILE A 290 -7.30 3.78 14.52
N ASN A 291 -6.49 4.73 14.07
CA ASN A 291 -6.71 5.41 12.79
C ASN A 291 -6.74 4.37 11.66
N ARG A 292 -7.67 4.49 10.69
CA ARG A 292 -7.78 3.61 9.53
C ARG A 292 -6.45 3.40 8.79
N ASN A 293 -5.61 4.43 8.71
CA ASN A 293 -4.29 4.33 8.08
C ASN A 293 -3.35 3.41 8.85
N VAL A 294 -3.35 3.51 10.18
CA VAL A 294 -2.58 2.61 11.06
C VAL A 294 -3.10 1.19 10.91
N GLU A 295 -4.43 1.01 10.91
CA GLU A 295 -5.03 -0.31 10.77
C GLU A 295 -4.64 -1.01 9.45
N ASP A 296 -4.71 -0.30 8.32
CA ASP A 296 -4.27 -0.82 7.01
C ASP A 296 -2.82 -1.30 7.10
N VAL A 297 -1.94 -0.50 7.71
CA VAL A 297 -0.52 -0.83 7.90
C VAL A 297 -0.32 -2.05 8.80
N LEU A 298 -1.09 -2.19 9.89
CA LEU A 298 -1.07 -3.38 10.76
C LEU A 298 -1.46 -4.66 10.00
N ILE A 299 -2.51 -4.58 9.17
CA ILE A 299 -2.93 -5.69 8.31
C ILE A 299 -1.84 -6.03 7.29
N LYS A 300 -1.22 -5.03 6.64
CA LYS A 300 -0.09 -5.25 5.73
C LYS A 300 1.11 -5.88 6.44
N TRP A 301 1.36 -5.55 7.71
CA TRP A 301 2.44 -6.18 8.47
C TRP A 301 2.22 -7.70 8.62
N VAL A 302 1.01 -8.14 8.96
CA VAL A 302 0.70 -9.59 9.03
C VAL A 302 0.83 -10.24 7.63
N SER A 303 0.40 -9.53 6.59
CA SER A 303 0.59 -9.97 5.20
C SER A 303 2.07 -10.13 4.84
N ILE A 304 2.94 -9.22 5.28
CA ILE A 304 4.39 -9.31 5.08
C ILE A 304 4.94 -10.56 5.77
N LEU A 305 4.56 -10.82 7.02
CA LEU A 305 5.00 -12.05 7.71
C LEU A 305 4.59 -13.30 6.92
N TYR A 306 3.34 -13.36 6.45
CA TYR A 306 2.88 -14.45 5.58
C TYR A 306 3.68 -14.55 4.28
N GLY A 307 3.93 -13.42 3.59
CA GLY A 307 4.75 -13.42 2.37
C GLY A 307 6.17 -13.93 2.61
N LEU A 308 6.76 -13.62 3.75
CA LEU A 308 8.08 -14.12 4.16
C LEU A 308 8.05 -15.62 4.50
N THR A 309 6.94 -16.20 4.97
CA THR A 309 6.84 -17.66 5.17
C THR A 309 6.93 -18.45 3.87
N LEU A 310 6.78 -17.80 2.70
CA LEU A 310 6.92 -18.44 1.40
C LEU A 310 8.38 -18.79 1.05
N CYS A 311 9.34 -18.52 1.94
CA CYS A 311 10.73 -18.92 1.78
C CYS A 311 11.37 -19.39 3.10
N ALA A 312 12.28 -20.36 3.01
CA ALA A 312 12.88 -21.00 4.20
C ALA A 312 13.66 -20.01 5.10
N ASN A 313 14.37 -19.05 4.51
CA ASN A 313 15.08 -18.01 5.27
C ASN A 313 14.10 -17.10 6.02
N GLY A 314 12.94 -16.81 5.42
CA GLY A 314 11.90 -15.99 6.05
C GLY A 314 11.24 -16.72 7.22
N GLU A 315 10.94 -18.01 7.08
CA GLU A 315 10.46 -18.81 8.22
C GLU A 315 11.43 -18.78 9.41
N ALA A 316 12.74 -18.97 9.14
CA ALA A 316 13.76 -18.92 10.18
C ALA A 316 13.87 -17.53 10.82
N ALA A 317 13.82 -16.46 10.02
CA ALA A 317 13.85 -15.09 10.50
C ALA A 317 12.63 -14.75 11.38
N ILE A 318 11.44 -15.17 10.98
CA ILE A 318 10.19 -14.95 11.74
C ILE A 318 10.24 -15.71 13.07
N ARG A 319 10.70 -16.97 13.08
CA ARG A 319 10.86 -17.78 14.30
C ARG A 319 11.89 -17.20 15.27
N ALA A 320 12.94 -16.55 14.78
CA ALA A 320 13.94 -15.90 15.63
C ALA A 320 13.35 -14.78 16.51
N HIS A 321 12.18 -14.24 16.12
CA HIS A 321 11.44 -13.21 16.85
C HIS A 321 10.03 -13.68 17.23
N ALA A 322 9.84 -14.99 17.46
CA ALA A 322 8.52 -15.59 17.68
C ALA A 322 7.70 -14.93 18.79
N GLU A 323 8.30 -14.68 19.96
CA GLU A 323 7.65 -14.02 21.11
C GLU A 323 6.99 -12.69 20.70
N ASN A 324 7.78 -11.76 20.15
CA ASN A 324 7.29 -10.45 19.74
C ASN A 324 6.27 -10.54 18.60
N ASN A 325 6.53 -11.41 17.61
CA ASN A 325 5.63 -11.59 16.48
C ASN A 325 4.26 -12.10 16.94
N LEU A 326 4.20 -13.05 17.88
CA LEU A 326 2.94 -13.57 18.42
C LEU A 326 2.16 -12.50 19.17
N VAL A 327 2.83 -11.67 19.98
CA VAL A 327 2.18 -10.55 20.69
C VAL A 327 1.48 -9.61 19.71
N PHE A 328 2.18 -9.19 18.64
CA PHE A 328 1.59 -8.30 17.64
C PHE A 328 0.50 -8.99 16.81
N VAL A 329 0.71 -10.25 16.39
CA VAL A 329 -0.31 -11.02 15.68
C VAL A 329 -1.59 -11.13 16.53
N HIS A 330 -1.48 -11.41 17.84
CA HIS A 330 -2.62 -11.43 18.75
C HIS A 330 -3.33 -10.07 18.83
N LEU A 331 -2.57 -8.98 19.04
CA LEU A 331 -3.12 -7.63 19.16
C LEU A 331 -3.91 -7.23 17.91
N ILE A 332 -3.29 -7.39 16.73
CA ILE A 332 -3.89 -7.04 15.43
C ILE A 332 -5.12 -7.91 15.17
N THR A 333 -5.02 -9.22 15.41
CA THR A 333 -6.14 -10.15 15.19
C THR A 333 -7.32 -9.80 16.10
N THR A 334 -7.07 -9.51 17.37
CA THR A 334 -8.12 -9.13 18.33
C THR A 334 -8.81 -7.84 17.88
N HIS A 335 -8.05 -6.82 17.50
CA HIS A 335 -8.61 -5.57 16.98
C HIS A 335 -9.52 -5.78 15.75
N VAL A 336 -9.07 -6.57 14.77
CA VAL A 336 -9.87 -6.87 13.57
C VAL A 336 -11.14 -7.65 13.93
N LEU A 337 -11.05 -8.62 14.84
CA LEU A 337 -12.19 -9.43 15.27
C LEU A 337 -13.21 -8.63 16.09
N GLU A 338 -12.81 -7.58 16.80
CA GLU A 338 -13.73 -6.75 17.62
C GLU A 338 -14.63 -5.83 16.79
N LYS A 339 -14.36 -5.69 15.49
CA LYS A 339 -15.19 -4.88 14.59
C LYS A 339 -16.63 -5.41 14.52
N GLU A 340 -17.58 -4.50 14.69
CA GLU A 340 -19.02 -4.81 14.66
C GLU A 340 -19.43 -5.48 13.34
N ASN A 341 -18.83 -5.05 12.23
CA ASN A 341 -19.15 -5.53 10.89
C ASN A 341 -18.31 -6.73 10.41
N PHE A 342 -17.45 -7.31 11.26
CA PHE A 342 -16.55 -8.41 10.84
C PHE A 342 -17.33 -9.59 10.25
N LYS A 343 -18.51 -9.87 10.79
CA LYS A 343 -19.32 -11.03 10.41
C LYS A 343 -20.02 -10.83 9.06
N GLU A 344 -20.47 -9.61 8.79
CA GLU A 344 -21.08 -9.24 7.51
C GLU A 344 -20.04 -9.08 6.39
N CYS A 345 -18.80 -8.70 6.73
CA CYS A 345 -17.71 -8.43 5.78
C CYS A 345 -16.64 -9.54 5.76
N ILE A 346 -17.01 -10.79 6.06
CA ILE A 346 -16.00 -11.85 6.24
C ILE A 346 -15.16 -12.13 4.99
N ASP A 347 -15.75 -12.00 3.80
CA ASP A 347 -15.07 -12.17 2.53
C ASP A 347 -13.98 -11.11 2.33
N GLU A 348 -14.17 -9.89 2.85
CA GLU A 348 -13.17 -8.81 2.82
C GLU A 348 -11.95 -9.13 3.71
N TYR A 349 -12.14 -9.95 4.75
CA TYR A 349 -11.07 -10.37 5.67
C TYR A 349 -10.48 -11.75 5.34
N SER A 350 -10.89 -12.39 4.24
CA SER A 350 -10.46 -13.75 3.89
C SER A 350 -8.93 -13.87 3.80
N ASP A 351 -8.29 -12.94 3.10
CA ASP A 351 -6.84 -12.90 2.95
C ASP A 351 -6.14 -12.69 4.30
N PHE A 352 -6.67 -11.81 5.14
CA PHE A 352 -6.14 -11.56 6.47
C PHE A 352 -6.21 -12.82 7.35
N ILE A 353 -7.35 -13.50 7.37
CA ILE A 353 -7.56 -14.75 8.12
C ILE A 353 -6.54 -15.81 7.67
N MET A 354 -6.34 -15.97 6.37
CA MET A 354 -5.36 -16.90 5.82
C MET A 354 -3.92 -16.55 6.23
N CYS A 355 -3.55 -15.27 6.19
CA CYS A 355 -2.25 -14.79 6.64
C CYS A 355 -2.02 -15.08 8.13
N VAL A 356 -2.94 -14.64 9.00
CA VAL A 356 -2.86 -14.84 10.46
C VAL A 356 -2.73 -16.32 10.80
N THR A 357 -3.60 -17.15 10.22
CA THR A 357 -3.63 -18.60 10.47
C THR A 357 -2.29 -19.26 10.10
N THR A 358 -1.74 -18.90 8.94
CA THR A 358 -0.45 -19.44 8.48
C THR A 358 0.70 -18.98 9.37
N VAL A 359 0.73 -17.71 9.77
CA VAL A 359 1.77 -17.15 10.65
C VAL A 359 1.69 -17.76 12.05
N MET A 360 0.48 -17.92 12.61
CA MET A 360 0.27 -18.60 13.89
C MET A 360 0.74 -20.06 13.86
N ASN A 361 0.41 -20.81 12.79
CA ASN A 361 0.91 -22.18 12.57
C ASN A 361 2.43 -22.26 12.58
N LEU A 362 3.09 -21.27 11.98
CA LEU A 362 4.54 -21.22 11.97
C LEU A 362 5.09 -20.94 13.38
N LEU A 363 4.52 -19.96 14.08
CA LEU A 363 5.10 -19.41 15.30
C LEU A 363 4.80 -20.21 16.57
N MET A 364 3.56 -20.67 16.75
CA MET A 364 3.08 -21.35 17.96
C MET A 364 3.89 -22.59 18.39
N PRO A 365 4.46 -23.41 17.47
CA PRO A 365 5.37 -24.48 17.84
C PRO A 365 6.71 -24.00 18.45
N THR A 366 7.12 -22.78 18.11
CA THR A 366 8.40 -22.20 18.53
C THR A 366 8.26 -21.53 19.89
N ASP A 367 7.17 -20.79 20.07
CA ASP A 367 6.83 -20.07 21.29
C ASP A 367 5.32 -20.07 21.47
N PHE A 368 4.83 -20.40 22.65
CA PHE A 368 3.40 -20.55 22.89
C PHE A 368 2.81 -19.24 23.41
N HIS A 369 1.78 -18.72 22.74
CA HIS A 369 1.07 -17.51 23.17
C HIS A 369 -0.44 -17.77 23.34
N GLU A 370 -0.92 -17.71 24.58
CA GLU A 370 -2.33 -18.00 24.92
C GLU A 370 -3.31 -17.08 24.20
N GLY A 371 -2.97 -15.79 24.05
CA GLY A 371 -3.81 -14.82 23.33
C GLY A 371 -4.00 -15.18 21.85
N CYS A 372 -2.98 -15.70 21.16
CA CYS A 372 -3.11 -16.12 19.77
C CYS A 372 -4.05 -17.31 19.64
N LEU A 373 -3.99 -18.26 20.58
CA LEU A 373 -4.91 -19.39 20.62
C LEU A 373 -6.36 -18.93 20.82
N ALA A 374 -6.59 -18.00 21.75
CA ALA A 374 -7.91 -17.42 21.98
C ALA A 374 -8.44 -16.64 20.76
N SER A 375 -7.59 -15.86 20.10
CA SER A 375 -7.92 -15.17 18.86
C SER A 375 -8.25 -16.15 17.73
N ALA A 376 -7.52 -17.27 17.61
CA ALA A 376 -7.78 -18.31 16.61
C ALA A 376 -9.14 -19.01 16.84
N VAL A 377 -9.48 -19.34 18.09
CA VAL A 377 -10.80 -19.90 18.46
C VAL A 377 -11.91 -18.91 18.13
N THR A 378 -11.76 -17.65 18.53
CA THR A 378 -12.75 -16.59 18.28
C THR A 378 -12.97 -16.37 16.78
N MET A 379 -11.87 -16.37 16.01
CA MET A 379 -11.92 -16.27 14.55
C MET A 379 -12.66 -17.46 13.94
N LEU A 380 -12.38 -18.68 14.37
CA LEU A 380 -13.07 -19.88 13.90
C LEU A 380 -14.57 -19.82 14.19
N ASP A 381 -14.98 -19.42 15.39
CA ASP A 381 -16.39 -19.29 15.78
C ASP A 381 -17.12 -18.25 14.92
N LYS A 382 -16.49 -17.08 14.71
CA LYS A 382 -17.03 -16.02 13.86
C LYS A 382 -17.14 -16.47 12.40
N VAL A 383 -16.13 -17.17 11.89
CA VAL A 383 -16.13 -17.75 10.55
C VAL A 383 -17.24 -18.77 10.40
N GLN A 384 -17.35 -19.75 11.30
CA GLN A 384 -18.40 -20.78 11.23
C GLN A 384 -19.82 -20.19 11.31
N ALA A 385 -19.99 -19.07 12.00
CA ALA A 385 -21.27 -18.42 12.16
C ALA A 385 -21.64 -17.48 10.98
N ALA A 386 -20.74 -17.25 10.03
CA ALA A 386 -20.99 -16.46 8.83
C ALA A 386 -21.57 -17.31 7.69
N GLU A 387 -22.48 -16.72 6.90
CA GLU A 387 -23.05 -17.37 5.71
C GLU A 387 -22.08 -17.21 4.52
N GLY A 388 -21.89 -18.27 3.71
CA GLY A 388 -21.09 -18.18 2.47
C GLY A 388 -19.60 -18.56 2.56
N VAL A 389 -19.13 -19.04 3.72
CA VAL A 389 -17.72 -19.32 3.99
C VAL A 389 -17.11 -20.35 3.03
N GLN A 390 -15.93 -20.03 2.47
CA GLN A 390 -15.16 -20.96 1.66
C GLN A 390 -14.59 -22.12 2.50
N ALA A 391 -14.76 -23.36 2.03
CA ALA A 391 -14.26 -24.56 2.71
C ALA A 391 -12.73 -24.57 2.93
N SER A 392 -11.98 -23.84 2.11
CA SER A 392 -10.54 -23.62 2.25
C SER A 392 -10.18 -22.92 3.56
N MET A 393 -10.91 -21.86 3.95
CA MET A 393 -10.66 -21.11 5.19
C MET A 393 -10.86 -22.00 6.43
N LEU A 394 -11.96 -22.76 6.46
CA LEU A 394 -12.25 -23.71 7.54
C LEU A 394 -11.20 -24.81 7.63
N SER A 395 -10.70 -25.29 6.49
CA SER A 395 -9.62 -26.30 6.45
C SER A 395 -8.32 -25.75 7.05
N THR A 396 -7.87 -24.56 6.61
CA THR A 396 -6.63 -23.95 7.11
C THR A 396 -6.72 -23.61 8.60
N LEU A 397 -7.84 -23.04 9.06
CA LEU A 397 -8.08 -22.75 10.48
C LEU A 397 -8.07 -24.03 11.32
N SER A 398 -8.65 -25.12 10.82
CA SER A 398 -8.63 -26.40 11.54
C SER A 398 -7.23 -27.01 11.67
N GLN A 399 -6.28 -26.63 10.81
CA GLN A 399 -4.88 -27.10 10.88
C GLN A 399 -4.10 -26.42 12.01
N CYS A 400 -4.36 -25.13 12.32
CA CYS A 400 -3.91 -24.48 13.57
C CYS A 400 -4.35 -25.21 14.83
N HIS A 401 -5.44 -25.95 14.73
CA HIS A 401 -6.02 -26.63 15.86
C HIS A 401 -5.52 -28.05 16.08
N ALA A 402 -4.79 -28.68 15.15
CA ALA A 402 -4.60 -30.13 15.22
C ALA A 402 -3.31 -30.59 15.94
N PRO A 403 -2.08 -30.14 15.58
CA PRO A 403 -0.85 -30.65 16.21
C PRO A 403 -0.38 -29.79 17.39
N GLU A 404 -0.44 -28.45 17.28
CA GLU A 404 0.04 -27.57 18.37
C GLU A 404 -0.90 -27.59 19.57
N VAL A 405 -2.22 -27.68 19.39
CA VAL A 405 -3.16 -27.82 20.52
C VAL A 405 -2.86 -29.09 21.32
N GLU A 406 -2.45 -30.19 20.66
CA GLU A 406 -2.03 -31.45 21.31
C GLU A 406 -0.77 -31.26 22.18
N LEU A 407 0.19 -30.43 21.74
CA LEU A 407 1.39 -30.04 22.49
C LEU A 407 1.10 -28.98 23.58
N CYS A 408 0.18 -28.05 23.34
CA CYS A 408 -0.29 -27.05 24.30
C CYS A 408 -1.09 -27.71 25.43
N PHE A 409 -1.86 -28.76 25.14
CA PHE A 409 -2.50 -29.60 26.16
C PHE A 409 -1.47 -30.24 27.10
N LEU A 410 -0.29 -30.63 26.60
CA LEU A 410 0.82 -31.18 27.40
C LEU A 410 1.59 -30.10 28.19
N ALA A 411 1.61 -28.86 27.71
CA ALA A 411 2.26 -27.73 28.39
C ALA A 411 1.35 -27.10 29.48
N ILE A 412 0.08 -26.83 29.15
CA ILE A 412 -0.94 -26.28 30.08
C ILE A 412 -1.22 -27.26 31.22
N SER A 413 -1.10 -28.59 31.00
CA SER A 413 -1.26 -29.59 32.06
C SER A 413 -0.25 -29.48 33.21
N LYS A 414 0.82 -28.69 33.06
CA LYS A 414 1.82 -28.47 34.12
C LYS A 414 1.57 -27.23 34.99
N GLN A 415 0.73 -26.27 34.57
CA GLN A 415 0.65 -24.97 35.25
C GLN A 415 -0.75 -24.48 35.62
N ASP A 416 -1.82 -24.76 34.85
CA ASP A 416 -3.15 -24.28 35.22
C ASP A 416 -4.31 -25.17 34.74
N ARG A 417 -5.05 -25.73 35.71
CA ARG A 417 -6.13 -26.70 35.50
C ARG A 417 -7.47 -26.03 35.18
N ALA A 418 -7.64 -24.76 35.56
CA ALA A 418 -8.87 -24.00 35.31
C ALA A 418 -8.97 -23.61 33.84
N LEU A 419 -7.88 -23.10 33.27
CA LEU A 419 -7.77 -22.75 31.85
C LEU A 419 -7.99 -23.97 30.94
N LEU A 420 -7.40 -25.12 31.31
CA LEU A 420 -7.60 -26.40 30.61
C LEU A 420 -9.08 -26.81 30.54
N THR A 421 -9.85 -26.53 31.60
CA THR A 421 -11.26 -26.91 31.70
C THR A 421 -12.15 -26.01 30.85
N GLN A 422 -11.81 -24.73 30.74
CA GLN A 422 -12.48 -23.76 29.86
C GLN A 422 -12.19 -24.06 28.38
N LEU A 423 -10.93 -24.27 28.02
CA LEU A 423 -10.52 -24.68 26.66
C LEU A 423 -11.17 -25.99 26.22
N LEU A 424 -11.33 -26.95 27.14
CA LEU A 424 -12.07 -28.20 26.90
C LEU A 424 -13.58 -28.01 26.70
N ALA A 425 -14.17 -26.97 27.28
CA ALA A 425 -15.58 -26.67 27.09
C ALA A 425 -15.83 -26.02 25.73
N GLU A 426 -14.94 -25.12 25.31
CA GLU A 426 -14.99 -24.45 24.00
C GLU A 426 -14.69 -25.44 22.85
N LEU A 427 -13.66 -26.29 22.99
CA LEU A 427 -13.33 -27.30 21.97
C LEU A 427 -14.41 -28.37 21.78
N LYS A 428 -15.23 -28.66 22.81
CA LYS A 428 -16.39 -29.58 22.68
C LYS A 428 -17.53 -29.00 21.84
N CYS A 429 -17.63 -27.68 21.71
CA CYS A 429 -18.61 -27.04 20.83
C CYS A 429 -18.21 -27.17 19.35
N ILE A 430 -16.92 -27.34 19.06
CA ILE A 430 -16.39 -27.52 17.72
C ILE A 430 -16.35 -29.03 17.42
N ASN A 431 -17.37 -29.50 16.68
CA ASN A 431 -17.78 -30.90 16.53
C ASN A 431 -16.79 -31.82 15.74
N LYS A 432 -15.47 -31.61 15.84
CA LYS A 432 -14.43 -32.34 15.08
C LYS A 432 -13.16 -32.69 15.87
N THR A 433 -13.16 -32.62 17.20
CA THR A 433 -11.95 -32.83 18.02
C THR A 433 -12.09 -33.96 19.04
N ASP A 434 -12.68 -35.09 18.65
CA ASP A 434 -12.83 -36.29 19.50
C ASP A 434 -11.48 -36.77 20.07
N ARG A 435 -10.40 -36.70 19.27
CA ARG A 435 -9.05 -37.11 19.68
C ARG A 435 -8.43 -36.19 20.73
N LEU A 436 -8.61 -34.87 20.60
CA LEU A 436 -8.14 -33.89 21.61
C LEU A 436 -8.96 -33.99 22.91
N CYS A 437 -10.28 -34.20 22.79
CA CYS A 437 -11.13 -34.49 23.95
C CYS A 437 -10.71 -35.76 24.69
N GLU A 438 -10.29 -36.81 23.97
CA GLU A 438 -9.84 -38.07 24.56
C GLU A 438 -8.47 -37.94 25.25
N ILE A 439 -7.51 -37.23 24.62
CA ILE A 439 -6.20 -36.93 25.21
C ILE A 439 -6.33 -36.09 26.48
N ALA A 440 -7.15 -35.04 26.45
CA ALA A 440 -7.42 -34.20 27.60
C ALA A 440 -8.12 -34.94 28.74
N LYS A 441 -9.09 -35.82 28.43
CA LYS A 441 -9.72 -36.72 29.41
C LYS A 441 -8.71 -37.68 30.02
N ASN A 442 -7.76 -38.19 29.25
CA ASN A 442 -6.72 -39.11 29.72
C ASN A 442 -5.69 -38.40 30.61
N ILE A 443 -5.33 -37.14 30.30
CA ILE A 443 -4.47 -36.31 31.14
C ILE A 443 -5.16 -35.96 32.47
N LEU A 444 -6.45 -35.57 32.44
CA LEU A 444 -7.23 -35.29 33.66
C LEU A 444 -7.39 -36.53 34.56
N LYS A 445 -7.43 -37.73 33.97
CA LYS A 445 -7.47 -39.02 34.67
C LYS A 445 -6.09 -39.50 35.16
N GLY A 446 -5.00 -38.91 34.66
CA GLY A 446 -3.62 -39.41 34.82
C GLY A 446 -2.77 -38.76 35.91
N SER A 447 -3.31 -37.90 36.77
CA SER A 447 -2.59 -37.31 37.91
C SER A 447 -3.14 -37.84 39.24
N HIS A 448 -2.66 -39.01 39.66
CA HIS A 448 -2.70 -39.44 41.05
C HIS A 448 -1.43 -39.02 41.77
#